data_AF-A0A1R1Y9C5-F1
#
_entry.id   AF-A0A1R1Y9C5-F1
#
_cell.length_a   1.000
_cell.length_b   1.000
_cell.length_c   1.000
_cell.angle_alpha   90.00
_cell.angle_beta   90.00
_cell.angle_gamma   90.00
#
_symmetry.space_group_name_H-M   'P 1'
#
loop_
_entity.id
_entity.type
_entity.pdbx_description
1 polymer ?
#
loop_
_entity_poly.entity_id
_entity_poly.type
_entity_poly.pdbx_seq_one_letter_code
_entity_poly.pdbx_strand_id
1 'polypeptide(L)'
;MFEASDGRLVLDECANSAHNYSKTLRIWKENFLKEFEKISEYKPVNDYLLKKTTKKRSKAQQPSSFDKSEISVGIKYDETFKNLWEYYFTYCQAGFETRTLCLTQMVITRTSNPALIP
;
A
#
# COMPACT_ATOMS: atom_id res chain seq x y z
N MET A 1 -26.29 1.94 -40.13
CA MET A 1 -25.26 1.07 -39.52
C MET A 1 -24.53 1.95 -38.52
N PHE A 2 -24.63 1.67 -37.21
CA PHE A 2 -23.94 2.48 -36.21
C PHE A 2 -22.46 2.12 -36.28
N GLU A 3 -21.61 3.06 -36.69
CA GLU A 3 -20.16 2.85 -36.65
C GLU A 3 -19.73 2.60 -35.20
N ALA A 4 -18.93 1.54 -34.98
CA ALA A 4 -18.36 1.26 -33.67
C ALA A 4 -17.40 2.39 -33.27
N SER A 5 -17.30 2.72 -31.98
CA SER A 5 -16.72 3.97 -31.48
C SER A 5 -15.20 4.20 -31.69
N ASP A 6 -14.52 3.47 -32.58
CA ASP A 6 -13.05 3.59 -32.82
C ASP A 6 -12.22 3.61 -31.52
N GLY A 7 -12.62 2.80 -30.53
CA GLY A 7 -11.99 2.75 -29.21
C GLY A 7 -12.23 3.98 -28.31
N ARG A 8 -12.98 4.98 -28.78
CA ARG A 8 -13.34 6.16 -27.99
C ARG A 8 -14.41 5.80 -26.96
N LEU A 9 -14.17 6.29 -25.76
CA LEU A 9 -15.07 6.17 -24.62
C LEU A 9 -15.38 7.57 -24.09
N VAL A 10 -16.58 7.74 -23.55
CA VAL A 10 -17.07 9.00 -22.96
C VAL A 10 -17.21 8.83 -21.46
N LEU A 11 -16.82 9.87 -20.72
CA LEU A 11 -17.01 9.91 -19.27
C LEU A 11 -18.47 10.28 -18.99
N ASP A 12 -19.21 9.38 -18.33
CA ASP A 12 -20.61 9.60 -17.96
C ASP A 12 -20.74 10.11 -16.52
N GLU A 13 -20.01 9.48 -15.60
CA GLU A 13 -20.06 9.84 -14.19
C GLU A 13 -18.65 9.85 -13.58
N CYS A 14 -18.41 10.82 -12.69
CA CYS A 14 -17.15 10.94 -11.97
C CYS A 14 -17.46 11.31 -10.51
N ALA A 15 -17.22 10.37 -9.60
CA ALA A 15 -17.46 10.54 -8.18
C ALA A 15 -16.14 10.53 -7.40
N ASN A 16 -15.91 11.56 -6.59
CA ASN A 16 -14.74 11.62 -5.70
C ASN A 16 -15.13 11.21 -4.27
N SER A 17 -14.52 10.15 -3.77
CA SER A 17 -14.76 9.56 -2.44
C SER A 17 -13.56 9.69 -1.50
N ALA A 18 -12.69 10.69 -1.68
CA ALA A 18 -11.50 10.91 -0.85
C ALA A 18 -11.79 10.92 0.66
N HIS A 19 -12.87 11.58 1.08
CA HIS A 19 -13.27 11.67 2.49
C HIS A 19 -13.57 10.30 3.11
N ASN A 20 -14.22 9.43 2.35
CA ASN A 20 -14.52 8.07 2.79
C ASN A 20 -13.23 7.28 3.01
N TYR A 21 -12.26 7.43 2.09
CA TYR A 21 -10.99 6.72 2.19
C TYR A 21 -10.12 7.20 3.35
N SER A 22 -10.15 8.49 3.69
CA SER A 22 -9.54 8.99 4.93
C SER A 22 -10.08 8.26 6.17
N LYS A 23 -11.41 8.15 6.29
CA LYS A 23 -12.04 7.42 7.41
C LYS A 23 -11.63 5.96 7.44
N THR A 24 -11.55 5.31 6.28
CA THR A 24 -11.07 3.93 6.15
C THR A 24 -9.65 3.79 6.71
N LEU A 25 -8.72 4.65 6.30
CA LEU A 25 -7.33 4.61 6.78
C LEU A 25 -7.23 4.84 8.30
N ARG A 26 -8.07 5.71 8.86
CA ARG A 26 -8.15 5.91 10.32
C ARG A 26 -8.56 4.64 11.05
N ILE A 27 -9.66 3.99 10.61
CA ILE A 27 -10.15 2.75 11.22
C ILE A 27 -9.13 1.62 11.06
N TRP A 28 -8.47 1.53 9.91
CA TRP A 28 -7.42 0.54 9.67
C TRP A 28 -6.23 0.74 10.60
N LYS A 29 -5.80 1.98 10.82
CA LYS A 29 -4.74 2.30 11.78
C LYS A 29 -5.11 1.87 13.20
N GLU A 30 -6.31 2.23 13.66
CA GLU A 30 -6.81 1.88 14.99
C GLU A 30 -6.81 0.36 15.19
N ASN A 31 -7.34 -0.38 14.22
CA ASN A 31 -7.37 -1.84 14.26
C ASN A 31 -5.98 -2.46 14.20
N PHE A 32 -5.10 -1.93 13.33
CA PHE A 32 -3.72 -2.41 13.21
C PHE A 32 -2.95 -2.25 14.52
N LEU A 33 -3.01 -1.08 15.15
CA LEU A 33 -2.31 -0.81 16.41
C LEU A 33 -2.86 -1.67 17.55
N LYS A 34 -4.19 -1.84 17.62
CA LYS A 34 -4.85 -2.67 18.62
C LYS A 34 -4.43 -4.15 18.51
N GLU A 35 -4.36 -4.68 17.29
CA GLU A 35 -4.06 -6.09 17.04
C GLU A 35 -2.57 -6.36 16.81
N PHE A 36 -1.70 -5.34 16.94
CA PHE A 36 -0.28 -5.45 16.59
C PHE A 36 0.45 -6.53 17.40
N GLU A 37 0.12 -6.70 18.68
CA GLU A 37 0.72 -7.75 19.53
C GLU A 37 0.55 -9.13 18.90
N LYS A 38 -0.68 -9.45 18.46
CA LYS A 38 -0.96 -10.71 17.74
C LYS A 38 -0.22 -10.75 16.40
N ILE A 39 -0.21 -9.64 15.65
CA ILE A 39 0.47 -9.56 14.35
C ILE A 39 1.97 -9.87 14.51
N SER A 40 2.61 -9.37 15.57
CA SER A 40 4.04 -9.53 15.84
C SER A 40 4.47 -10.98 16.09
N GLU A 41 3.53 -11.85 16.48
CA GLU A 41 3.79 -13.27 16.71
C GLU A 41 3.86 -14.08 15.40
N TYR A 42 3.22 -13.60 14.33
CA TYR A 42 3.21 -14.30 13.06
C TYR A 42 4.56 -14.23 12.36
N LYS A 43 4.97 -15.36 11.77
CA LYS A 43 6.13 -15.41 10.90
C LYS A 43 5.78 -14.78 9.55
N PRO A 44 6.54 -13.78 9.08
CA PRO A 44 6.32 -13.17 7.78
C PRO A 44 6.55 -14.22 6.68
N VAL A 45 5.59 -14.32 5.77
CA VAL A 45 5.69 -15.19 4.57
C VAL A 45 6.81 -14.70 3.65
N ASN A 46 6.90 -13.38 3.52
CA ASN A 46 7.88 -12.68 2.70
C ASN A 46 8.79 -11.87 3.60
N ASP A 47 9.95 -12.44 3.93
CA ASP A 47 10.89 -11.87 4.90
C ASP A 47 11.86 -10.84 4.28
N TYR A 48 11.93 -10.76 2.95
CA TYR A 48 12.91 -9.93 2.23
C TYR A 48 12.84 -8.44 2.57
N LEU A 49 11.65 -7.91 2.88
CA LEU A 49 11.46 -6.52 3.29
C LEU A 49 11.84 -6.24 4.74
N LEU A 50 11.97 -7.29 5.55
CA LEU A 50 12.30 -7.23 6.97
C LEU A 50 13.78 -7.57 7.24
N LYS A 51 14.48 -8.09 6.23
CA LYS A 51 15.93 -8.32 6.28
C LYS A 51 16.64 -6.98 6.41
N LYS A 52 17.02 -6.64 7.63
CA LYS A 52 18.03 -5.60 7.86
C LYS A 52 19.34 -6.14 7.30
N THR A 53 19.74 -5.67 6.13
CA THR A 53 21.11 -5.88 5.65
C THR A 53 22.02 -5.13 6.60
N THR A 54 22.62 -5.83 7.56
CA THR A 54 23.76 -5.30 8.30
C THR A 54 24.92 -5.23 7.32
N LYS A 55 24.97 -4.17 6.49
CA LYS A 55 26.23 -3.74 5.91
C LYS A 55 27.11 -3.34 7.08
N LYS A 56 27.90 -4.29 7.60
CA LYS A 56 29.09 -3.98 8.38
C LYS A 56 29.87 -2.98 7.55
N ARG A 57 29.98 -1.74 8.02
CA ARG A 57 30.94 -0.77 7.49
C ARG A 57 32.32 -1.32 7.86
N SER A 58 32.85 -2.23 7.05
CA SER A 58 34.21 -2.71 7.20
C SER A 58 35.16 -1.59 6.78
N LYS A 59 35.99 -1.13 7.72
CA LYS A 59 37.34 -0.70 7.34
C LYS A 59 37.99 -1.89 6.62
N ALA A 60 38.63 -1.61 5.50
CA ALA A 60 39.22 -2.58 4.59
C ALA A 60 40.05 -3.65 5.32
N GLN A 61 39.65 -4.92 5.23
CA GLN A 61 40.54 -6.09 5.27
C GLN A 61 39.81 -7.31 4.67
N GLN A 62 40.58 -8.09 3.90
CA GLN A 62 40.21 -9.18 2.97
C GLN A 62 39.21 -10.24 3.51
N PRO A 63 38.36 -10.85 2.65
CA PRO A 63 37.40 -11.87 3.07
C PRO A 63 38.03 -13.28 3.10
N SER A 64 38.26 -13.81 4.29
CA SER A 64 38.45 -15.26 4.52
C SER A 64 37.09 -15.93 4.75
N SER A 65 36.83 -16.98 3.97
CA SER A 65 35.72 -17.94 4.06
C SER A 65 34.31 -17.35 4.16
N PHE A 66 33.52 -17.60 3.12
CA PHE A 66 32.09 -17.33 3.04
C PHE A 66 31.34 -18.25 4.02
N ASP A 67 31.34 -17.88 5.29
CA ASP A 67 30.53 -18.56 6.31
C ASP A 67 29.06 -18.22 6.04
N LYS A 68 28.36 -19.22 5.49
CA LYS A 68 26.94 -19.19 5.16
C LYS A 68 26.05 -19.51 6.38
N SER A 69 26.57 -19.38 7.60
CA SER A 69 25.72 -19.37 8.79
C SER A 69 25.04 -18.00 8.95
N GLU A 70 24.14 -17.67 8.02
CA GLU A 70 23.10 -16.68 8.29
C GLU A 70 22.31 -17.21 9.49
N ILE A 71 22.61 -16.68 10.67
CA ILE A 71 21.80 -16.86 11.87
C ILE A 71 20.42 -16.35 11.49
N SER A 72 19.49 -17.27 11.24
CA SER A 72 18.07 -16.97 11.08
C SER A 72 17.52 -16.55 12.45
N VAL A 73 17.93 -15.36 12.89
CA VAL A 73 17.24 -14.62 13.95
C VAL A 73 15.80 -14.54 13.48
N GLY A 74 14.88 -15.14 14.24
CA GLY A 74 13.49 -15.28 13.84
C GLY A 74 12.92 -13.94 13.38
N ILE A 75 12.77 -13.78 12.06
CA ILE A 75 12.28 -12.55 11.47
C ILE A 75 10.83 -12.41 11.92
N LYS A 76 10.55 -11.33 12.63
CA LYS A 76 9.23 -10.97 13.17
C LYS A 76 8.93 -9.53 12.82
N TYR A 77 7.66 -9.16 12.87
CA TYR A 77 7.27 -7.76 12.75
C TYR A 77 7.70 -7.02 14.03
N ASP A 78 8.74 -6.19 13.91
CA ASP A 78 9.32 -5.44 15.02
C ASP A 78 8.67 -4.05 15.15
N GLU A 79 9.08 -3.30 16.18
CA GLU A 79 8.59 -1.92 16.39
C GLU A 79 8.91 -1.01 15.19
N THR A 80 9.98 -1.29 14.44
CA THR A 80 10.32 -0.52 13.24
C THR A 80 9.23 -0.68 12.17
N PHE A 81 8.76 -1.91 11.96
CA PHE A 81 7.66 -2.20 11.05
C PHE A 81 6.36 -1.52 11.50
N LYS A 82 6.04 -1.59 12.80
CA LYS A 82 4.86 -0.91 13.36
C LYS A 82 4.89 0.58 13.09
N ASN A 83 6.00 1.25 13.40
CA ASN A 83 6.16 2.69 13.23
C ASN A 83 6.05 3.10 11.75
N LEU A 84 6.60 2.29 10.84
CA LEU A 84 6.47 2.53 9.40
C LEU A 84 5.00 2.50 8.95
N TRP A 85 4.25 1.50 9.40
CA TRP A 85 2.83 1.36 9.06
C TRP A 85 1.96 2.43 9.72
N GLU A 86 2.25 2.80 10.96
CA GLU A 86 1.57 3.91 11.64
C GLU A 86 1.79 5.24 10.90
N TYR A 87 3.04 5.48 10.47
CA TYR A 87 3.38 6.62 9.62
C TYR A 87 2.63 6.56 8.29
N TYR A 88 2.64 5.43 7.59
CA TYR A 88 1.92 5.23 6.34
C TYR A 88 0.43 5.58 6.48
N PHE A 89 -0.26 5.00 7.46
CA PHE A 89 -1.68 5.27 7.66
C PHE A 89 -1.95 6.74 7.95
N THR A 90 -1.17 7.34 8.86
CA THR A 90 -1.37 8.74 9.27
C THR A 90 -1.05 9.72 8.14
N TYR A 91 0.05 9.50 7.41
CA TYR A 91 0.44 10.32 6.27
C TYR A 91 -0.61 10.26 5.15
N CYS A 92 -1.04 9.06 4.76
CA CYS A 92 -2.06 8.90 3.73
C CYS A 92 -3.41 9.46 4.17
N GLN A 93 -3.83 9.25 5.43
CA GLN A 93 -5.05 9.84 5.98
C GLN A 93 -5.03 11.37 5.82
N ALA A 94 -3.95 12.02 6.26
CA ALA A 94 -3.76 13.46 6.12
C ALA A 94 -3.72 13.89 4.64
N GLY A 95 -3.12 13.10 3.76
CA GLY A 95 -3.13 13.33 2.31
C GLY A 95 -4.55 13.39 1.73
N PHE A 96 -5.45 12.49 2.15
CA PHE A 96 -6.85 12.52 1.74
C PHE A 96 -7.66 13.64 2.40
N GLU A 97 -7.41 13.96 3.68
CA GLU A 97 -8.09 15.06 4.39
C GLU A 97 -7.74 16.44 3.83
N THR A 98 -6.47 16.64 3.48
CA THR A 98 -5.95 17.88 2.88
C THR A 98 -6.25 17.98 1.38
N ARG A 99 -6.89 16.97 0.78
CA ARG A 99 -7.16 16.86 -0.67
C ARG A 99 -5.89 16.90 -1.53
N THR A 100 -4.74 16.57 -0.95
CA THR A 100 -3.50 16.30 -1.71
C THR A 100 -3.63 14.98 -2.49
N LEU A 101 -4.37 14.02 -1.92
CA LEU A 101 -4.76 12.76 -2.55
C LEU A 101 -6.27 12.73 -2.80
N CYS A 102 -6.70 12.00 -3.84
CA CYS A 102 -8.10 11.76 -4.13
C CYS A 102 -8.37 10.32 -4.55
N LEU A 103 -9.62 9.88 -4.40
CA LEU A 103 -10.09 8.58 -4.86
C LEU A 103 -11.29 8.81 -5.77
N THR A 104 -11.08 8.63 -7.07
CA THR A 104 -12.08 8.92 -8.09
C THR A 104 -12.59 7.63 -8.71
N GLN A 105 -13.91 7.45 -8.67
CA GLN A 105 -14.61 6.42 -9.41
C GLN A 105 -15.17 7.05 -10.69
N MET A 106 -14.77 6.51 -11.84
CA MET A 106 -15.21 6.99 -13.15
C MET A 106 -16.04 5.90 -13.83
N VAL A 107 -17.21 6.27 -14.31
CA VAL A 107 -18.04 5.46 -15.21
C VAL A 107 -17.81 5.98 -16.62
N ILE A 108 -17.32 5.10 -17.48
CA ILE A 108 -16.92 5.44 -18.84
C ILE A 108 -17.62 4.46 -19.78
N THR A 109 -18.33 4.96 -20.79
CA THR A 109 -19.06 4.12 -21.75
C THR A 109 -18.74 4.44 -23.19
N ARG A 110 -19.28 3.64 -24.12
CA ARG A 110 -19.16 3.92 -25.55
C ARG A 110 -20.15 5.00 -25.95
N THR A 111 -19.74 5.83 -26.90
CA THR A 111 -20.66 6.77 -27.56
C THR A 111 -21.92 6.07 -28.05
N SER A 112 -23.06 6.72 -27.85
CA SER A 112 -24.38 6.20 -28.25
C SER A 112 -24.80 4.91 -27.55
N ASN A 113 -24.43 4.72 -26.28
CA ASN A 113 -24.91 3.61 -25.47
C ASN A 113 -26.44 3.70 -25.25
N PRO A 114 -27.27 2.83 -25.84
CA PRO A 114 -28.73 2.95 -25.76
C PRO A 114 -29.28 2.63 -24.37
N ALA A 115 -28.51 1.95 -23.51
CA ALA A 115 -28.93 1.60 -22.15
C ALA A 115 -28.94 2.81 -21.18
N LEU A 116 -28.37 3.94 -21.58
CA LEU A 116 -28.30 5.17 -20.78
C LEU A 116 -29.22 6.29 -21.29
N ILE A 117 -30.01 6.02 -22.33
CA ILE A 117 -31.03 6.97 -22.81
C ILE A 117 -32.25 6.86 -21.87
N PRO A 118 -32.73 7.98 -21.27
CA PRO A 118 -33.86 7.98 -20.35
C PRO A 118 -35.18 7.50 -20.96
#